data_AF-A0A7D5N4A9-F1
#
_entry.id   AF-A0A7D5N4A9-F1
#
_cell.length_a   1.000
_cell.length_b   1.000
_cell.length_c   1.000
_cell.angle_alpha   90.00
_cell.angle_beta   90.00
_cell.angle_gamma   90.00
#
_symmetry.space_group_name_H-M   'P 1'
#
loop_
_entity.id
_entity.type
_entity.pdbx_description
1 polymer ?
#
loop_
_entity_poly.entity_id
_entity_poly.type
_entity_poly.pdbx_seq_one_letter_code
_entity_poly.pdbx_strand_id
1 'polypeptide(L)'
;MIRNRKSVRGISLLELMLSLAIIAVLVVTAGRYYTSARSARQVNDAVSMLTTVMTALDNYFWTYKTFKGATSSSQDVSMTVLANQGLVPSDFTNATANPWGGNITVTSNNATEAKITMSNISESDCTNLKEIMQQRGLSGSCDSSGNYSAIYSSTSPGTATDTTDTTGGK
;
A
#
# COMPACT_ATOMS: atom_id res chain seq x y z
N MET A 1 26.14 70.50 -19.57
CA MET A 1 25.38 69.30 -19.98
C MET A 1 25.91 68.11 -19.18
N ILE A 2 25.20 67.69 -18.12
CA ILE A 2 25.69 66.70 -17.15
C ILE A 2 25.27 65.30 -17.63
N ARG A 3 26.23 64.47 -18.07
CA ARG A 3 25.98 63.09 -18.52
C ARG A 3 25.96 62.14 -17.31
N ASN A 4 24.76 61.76 -16.90
CA ASN A 4 24.53 60.79 -15.84
C ASN A 4 24.76 59.37 -16.38
N ARG A 5 25.93 58.76 -16.12
CA ARG A 5 26.15 57.34 -16.42
C ARG A 5 25.54 56.52 -15.30
N LYS A 6 24.37 55.90 -15.54
CA LYS A 6 23.82 54.87 -14.64
C LYS A 6 24.77 53.67 -14.64
N SER A 7 25.40 53.40 -13.51
CA SER A 7 26.17 52.18 -13.29
C SER A 7 25.21 51.00 -13.31
N VAL A 8 25.23 50.22 -14.39
CA VAL A 8 24.56 48.91 -14.42
C VAL A 8 25.47 47.97 -13.62
N ARG A 9 25.13 47.75 -12.35
CA ARG A 9 25.74 46.70 -11.53
C ARG A 9 25.34 45.36 -12.14
N GLY A 10 26.21 44.80 -12.97
CA GLY A 10 26.08 43.43 -13.44
C GLY A 10 26.13 42.49 -12.24
N ILE A 11 25.20 41.54 -12.18
CA ILE A 11 25.25 40.42 -11.24
C ILE A 11 26.64 39.80 -11.33
N SER A 12 27.32 39.66 -10.18
CA SER A 12 28.63 39.04 -10.16
C SER A 12 28.49 37.57 -10.54
N LEU A 13 29.34 37.07 -11.44
CA LEU A 13 29.38 35.65 -11.82
C LEU A 13 29.52 34.74 -10.59
N LEU A 14 30.23 35.22 -9.56
CA LEU A 14 30.42 34.51 -8.29
C LEU A 14 29.13 34.39 -7.48
N GLU A 15 28.29 35.41 -7.51
CA GLU A 15 26.99 35.42 -6.83
C GLU A 15 26.02 34.42 -7.47
N LEU A 16 26.06 34.33 -8.80
CA LEU A 16 25.34 33.29 -9.53
C LEU A 16 25.82 31.88 -9.18
N MET A 17 27.14 31.65 -9.13
CA MET A 17 27.70 30.35 -8.74
C MET A 17 27.31 29.93 -7.32
N LEU A 18 27.34 30.87 -6.37
CA LEU A 18 26.90 30.62 -5.00
C LEU A 18 25.39 30.31 -4.92
N SER A 19 24.57 31.04 -5.67
CA SER A 19 23.12 30.77 -5.72
C SER A 19 22.80 29.40 -6.32
N LEU A 20 23.48 29.01 -7.41
CA LEU A 20 23.32 27.70 -8.04
C LEU A 20 23.76 26.56 -7.12
N ALA A 21 24.84 26.75 -6.36
CA ALA A 21 25.29 25.76 -5.37
C ALA A 21 24.23 25.54 -4.27
N ILE A 22 23.66 26.61 -3.73
CA ILE A 22 22.60 26.51 -2.71
C ILE A 22 21.34 25.85 -3.29
N ILE A 23 20.90 26.25 -4.50
CA ILE A 23 19.74 25.66 -5.16
C ILE A 23 19.93 24.15 -5.38
N ALA A 24 21.12 23.73 -5.82
CA ALA A 24 21.42 22.31 -6.03
C ALA A 24 21.26 21.49 -4.75
N VAL A 25 21.77 21.97 -3.62
CA VAL A 25 21.62 21.29 -2.31
C VAL A 25 20.14 21.18 -1.90
N LEU A 26 19.36 22.24 -2.11
CA LEU A 26 17.94 22.25 -1.80
C LEU A 26 17.16 21.24 -2.66
N VAL A 27 17.45 21.16 -3.96
CA VAL A 27 16.78 20.21 -4.88
C VAL A 27 17.08 18.76 -4.48
N VAL A 28 18.33 18.43 -4.15
CA VAL A 28 18.70 17.08 -3.70
C VAL A 28 17.96 16.71 -2.41
N THR A 29 17.91 17.64 -1.46
CA THR A 29 17.23 17.43 -0.16
C THR A 29 15.72 17.25 -0.36
N ALA A 30 15.10 18.10 -1.16
CA ALA A 30 13.68 18.02 -1.49
C ALA A 30 13.33 16.71 -2.21
N GLY A 31 14.19 16.25 -3.13
CA GLY A 31 14.02 14.98 -3.84
C GLY A 31 13.98 13.77 -2.90
N ARG A 32 14.93 13.70 -1.96
CA ARG A 32 14.98 12.63 -0.93
C ARG A 32 13.76 12.64 -0.02
N TYR A 33 13.29 13.82 0.38
CA TYR A 33 12.09 13.95 1.20
C TYR A 33 10.84 13.51 0.45
N TYR A 34 10.69 13.91 -0.82
CA TYR A 34 9.57 13.53 -1.67
C TYR A 34 9.46 12.01 -1.85
N THR A 35 10.57 11.32 -2.08
CA THR A 35 10.57 9.85 -2.23
C THR A 35 10.17 9.14 -0.94
N SER A 36 10.60 9.65 0.22
CA SER A 36 10.22 9.10 1.53
C SER A 36 8.74 9.30 1.84
N ALA A 37 8.23 10.52 1.65
CA ALA A 37 6.81 10.83 1.87
C ALA A 37 5.88 10.06 0.91
N ARG A 38 6.32 9.84 -0.35
CA ARG A 38 5.58 9.04 -1.32
C ARG A 38 5.52 7.56 -0.91
N SER A 39 6.66 6.97 -0.53
CA SER A 39 6.74 5.60 -0.04
C SER A 39 5.81 5.38 1.16
N ALA A 40 5.83 6.30 2.15
CA ALA A 40 4.95 6.21 3.30
C ALA A 40 3.45 6.25 2.93
N ARG A 41 3.05 7.09 1.95
CA ARG A 41 1.67 7.10 1.45
C ARG A 41 1.31 5.78 0.76
N GLN A 42 2.17 5.30 -0.12
CA GLN A 42 1.96 4.04 -0.84
C GLN A 42 1.80 2.85 0.12
N VAL A 43 2.62 2.78 1.18
CA VAL A 43 2.49 1.75 2.22
C VAL A 43 1.14 1.88 2.95
N ASN A 44 0.74 3.08 3.35
CA ASN A 44 -0.55 3.27 4.03
C ASN A 44 -1.76 2.92 3.13
N ASP A 45 -1.71 3.31 1.85
CA ASP A 45 -2.74 2.96 0.86
C ASP A 45 -2.81 1.43 0.68
N ALA A 46 -1.66 0.75 0.63
CA ALA A 46 -1.60 -0.71 0.56
C ALA A 46 -2.14 -1.39 1.81
N VAL A 47 -1.87 -0.85 3.00
CA VAL A 47 -2.43 -1.35 4.27
C VAL A 47 -3.96 -1.24 4.26
N SER A 48 -4.50 -0.10 3.81
CA SER A 48 -5.95 0.07 3.66
C SER A 48 -6.52 -0.96 2.68
N MET A 49 -5.86 -1.12 1.52
CA MET A 49 -6.26 -2.06 0.48
C MET A 49 -6.29 -3.51 1.00
N LEU A 50 -5.23 -3.96 1.67
CA LEU A 50 -5.14 -5.30 2.25
C LEU A 50 -6.17 -5.51 3.35
N THR A 51 -6.43 -4.51 4.18
CA THR A 51 -7.47 -4.59 5.22
C THR A 51 -8.86 -4.77 4.59
N THR A 52 -9.17 -4.03 3.53
CA THR A 52 -10.40 -4.22 2.76
C THR A 52 -10.51 -5.63 2.19
N VAL A 53 -9.41 -6.17 1.62
CA VAL A 53 -9.38 -7.54 1.10
C VAL A 53 -9.56 -8.57 2.21
N MET A 54 -8.96 -8.39 3.39
CA MET A 54 -9.14 -9.28 4.54
C MET A 54 -10.61 -9.31 4.99
N THR A 55 -11.24 -8.15 5.14
CA THR A 55 -12.67 -8.06 5.46
C THR A 55 -13.55 -8.69 4.38
N ALA A 56 -13.19 -8.54 3.10
CA ALA A 56 -13.90 -9.20 2.01
C ALA A 56 -13.76 -10.74 2.09
N LEU A 57 -12.57 -11.24 2.42
CA LEU A 57 -12.32 -12.66 2.64
C LEU A 57 -13.10 -13.20 3.83
N ASP A 58 -13.22 -12.44 4.92
CA ASP A 58 -14.09 -12.79 6.04
C ASP A 58 -15.55 -12.94 5.62
N ASN A 59 -16.11 -11.93 4.95
CA ASN A 59 -17.49 -11.96 4.49
C ASN A 59 -17.75 -13.12 3.50
N TYR A 60 -16.80 -13.36 2.60
CA TYR A 60 -16.85 -14.48 1.67
C TYR A 60 -16.86 -15.81 2.43
N PHE A 61 -15.90 -16.02 3.34
CA PHE A 61 -15.84 -17.24 4.13
C PHE A 61 -17.06 -17.41 5.02
N TRP A 62 -17.63 -16.32 5.55
CA TRP A 62 -18.85 -16.39 6.35
C TRP A 62 -20.05 -16.88 5.56
N THR A 63 -20.13 -16.52 4.28
CA THR A 63 -21.20 -16.91 3.36
C THR A 63 -21.03 -18.33 2.86
N TYR A 64 -19.82 -18.68 2.39
CA TYR A 64 -19.58 -19.94 1.67
C TYR A 64 -18.93 -21.05 2.52
N LYS A 65 -18.37 -20.70 3.69
CA LYS A 65 -17.62 -21.60 4.60
C LYS A 65 -16.42 -22.32 3.96
N THR A 66 -16.00 -21.87 2.77
CA THR A 66 -14.82 -22.38 2.07
C THR A 66 -14.29 -21.30 1.12
N PHE A 67 -12.97 -21.20 0.98
CA PHE A 67 -12.30 -20.45 -0.09
C PHE A 67 -12.08 -21.27 -1.35
N LYS A 68 -12.20 -22.59 -1.25
CA LYS A 68 -12.01 -23.53 -2.36
C LYS A 68 -13.36 -24.03 -2.85
N GLY A 69 -13.60 -23.87 -4.14
CA GLY A 69 -14.74 -24.39 -4.85
C GLY A 69 -14.76 -25.91 -4.84
N ALA A 70 -15.86 -26.52 -4.38
CA ALA A 70 -16.03 -27.97 -4.40
C ALA A 70 -16.67 -28.48 -5.70
N THR A 71 -17.31 -27.61 -6.48
CA THR A 71 -18.09 -27.96 -7.68
C THR A 71 -17.87 -26.96 -8.80
N SER A 72 -18.25 -27.30 -10.03
CA SER A 72 -18.22 -26.38 -11.18
C SER A 72 -19.06 -25.11 -10.97
N SER A 73 -20.02 -25.14 -10.02
CA SER A 73 -20.89 -24.01 -9.67
C SER A 73 -20.36 -23.18 -8.49
N SER A 74 -19.34 -23.67 -7.77
CA SER A 74 -18.67 -22.96 -6.68
C SER A 74 -17.26 -22.64 -7.14
N GLN A 75 -16.99 -21.39 -7.50
CA GLN A 75 -15.66 -21.00 -7.94
C GLN A 75 -14.74 -20.77 -6.73
N ASP A 76 -13.43 -20.99 -6.93
CA ASP A 76 -12.42 -20.59 -5.96
C ASP A 76 -12.49 -19.09 -5.71
N VAL A 77 -12.17 -18.69 -4.48
CA VAL A 77 -12.06 -17.27 -4.15
C VAL A 77 -11.00 -16.63 -5.05
N SER A 78 -11.37 -15.50 -5.65
CA SER A 78 -10.47 -14.68 -6.46
C SER A 78 -10.85 -13.22 -6.34
N MET A 79 -9.94 -12.33 -6.74
CA MET A 79 -10.21 -10.88 -6.70
C MET A 79 -11.44 -10.51 -7.54
N THR A 80 -11.63 -11.15 -8.70
CA THR A 80 -12.80 -10.95 -9.56
C THR A 80 -14.09 -11.44 -8.91
N VAL A 81 -14.06 -12.57 -8.20
CA VAL A 81 -15.25 -13.08 -7.48
C VAL A 81 -15.64 -12.12 -6.35
N LEU A 82 -14.67 -11.63 -5.58
CA LEU A 82 -14.92 -10.66 -4.51
C LEU A 82 -15.48 -9.34 -5.08
N ALA A 83 -14.96 -8.87 -6.21
CA ALA A 83 -15.44 -7.66 -6.88
C ALA A 83 -16.86 -7.83 -7.43
N ASN A 84 -17.16 -8.96 -8.09
CA ASN A 84 -18.49 -9.27 -8.62
C ASN A 84 -19.56 -9.37 -7.51
N GLN A 85 -19.16 -9.75 -6.30
CA GLN A 85 -20.02 -9.78 -5.11
C GLN A 85 -20.10 -8.43 -4.40
N GLY A 86 -19.40 -7.40 -4.87
CA GLY A 86 -19.36 -6.07 -4.26
C GLY A 86 -18.63 -6.02 -2.91
N LEU A 87 -17.82 -7.04 -2.59
CA LEU A 87 -17.05 -7.09 -1.35
C LEU A 87 -15.77 -6.25 -1.40
N VAL A 88 -15.26 -6.00 -2.62
CA VAL A 88 -14.15 -5.09 -2.88
C VAL A 88 -14.49 -4.17 -4.06
N PRO A 89 -13.87 -2.98 -4.17
CA PRO A 89 -14.02 -2.15 -5.35
C PRO A 89 -13.60 -2.88 -6.62
N SER A 90 -14.33 -2.68 -7.73
CA SER A 90 -14.00 -3.28 -9.03
C SER A 90 -12.58 -2.95 -9.49
N ASP A 91 -12.08 -1.78 -9.12
CA ASP A 91 -10.75 -1.30 -9.49
C ASP A 91 -9.61 -2.16 -8.93
N PHE A 92 -9.87 -2.98 -7.90
CA PHE A 92 -8.87 -3.88 -7.33
C PHE A 92 -8.51 -5.04 -8.28
N THR A 93 -9.35 -5.29 -9.30
CA THR A 93 -9.07 -6.29 -10.34
C THR A 93 -8.09 -5.79 -11.40
N ASN A 94 -7.77 -4.49 -11.43
CA ASN A 94 -6.86 -3.91 -12.41
C ASN A 94 -5.42 -4.37 -12.19
N ALA A 95 -4.67 -4.54 -13.28
CA ALA A 95 -3.26 -4.95 -13.23
C ALA A 95 -2.34 -3.91 -12.57
N THR A 96 -2.82 -2.69 -12.36
CA THR A 96 -2.10 -1.56 -11.74
C THR A 96 -2.81 -1.05 -10.49
N ALA A 97 -3.67 -1.87 -9.88
CA ALA A 97 -4.52 -1.45 -8.76
C ALA A 97 -3.73 -1.13 -7.49
N ASN A 98 -2.53 -1.68 -7.33
CA ASN A 98 -1.73 -1.41 -6.13
C ASN A 98 -1.00 -0.05 -6.22
N PRO A 99 -0.60 0.52 -5.06
CA PRO A 99 0.00 1.87 -5.02
C PRO A 99 1.34 2.04 -5.76
N TRP A 100 2.01 0.94 -6.09
CA TRP A 100 3.25 0.91 -6.86
C TRP A 100 3.01 0.63 -8.36
N GLY A 101 1.74 0.57 -8.80
CA GLY A 101 1.38 0.30 -10.19
C GLY A 101 1.48 -1.16 -10.60
N GLY A 102 1.54 -2.08 -9.63
CA GLY A 102 1.40 -3.52 -9.85
C GLY A 102 -0.01 -4.02 -9.54
N ASN A 103 -0.20 -5.33 -9.62
CA ASN A 103 -1.49 -5.95 -9.31
C ASN A 103 -1.61 -6.34 -7.84
N ILE A 104 -2.85 -6.61 -7.43
CA ILE A 104 -3.17 -7.37 -6.22
C ILE A 104 -3.98 -8.58 -6.65
N THR A 105 -3.63 -9.76 -6.15
CA THR A 105 -4.32 -11.00 -6.50
C THR A 105 -4.71 -11.75 -5.24
N VAL A 106 -5.87 -12.38 -5.30
CA VAL A 106 -6.37 -13.32 -4.31
C VAL A 106 -6.56 -14.65 -5.01
N THR A 107 -6.08 -15.73 -4.40
CA THR A 107 -6.30 -17.11 -4.88
C THR A 107 -6.58 -18.02 -3.69
N SER A 108 -7.39 -19.05 -3.87
CA SER A 108 -7.51 -20.11 -2.85
C SER A 108 -6.16 -20.80 -2.62
N ASN A 109 -5.74 -20.91 -1.36
CA ASN A 109 -4.63 -21.79 -0.95
C ASN A 109 -5.18 -23.17 -0.58
N ASN A 110 -6.25 -23.18 0.22
CA ASN A 110 -7.03 -24.37 0.55
C ASN A 110 -8.46 -23.95 0.95
N ALA A 111 -9.22 -24.85 1.59
CA ALA A 111 -10.60 -24.58 1.98
C ALA A 111 -10.73 -23.44 3.02
N THR A 112 -9.74 -23.24 3.90
CA THR A 112 -9.79 -22.24 4.99
C THR A 112 -8.77 -21.13 4.84
N GLU A 113 -7.91 -21.21 3.82
CA GLU A 113 -6.87 -20.23 3.56
C GLU A 113 -6.94 -19.65 2.15
N ALA A 114 -6.74 -18.34 2.07
CA ALA A 114 -6.57 -17.61 0.82
C ALA A 114 -5.17 -16.98 0.76
N LYS A 115 -4.54 -17.06 -0.40
CA LYS A 115 -3.27 -16.39 -0.67
C LYS A 115 -3.53 -15.03 -1.28
N ILE A 116 -2.93 -14.00 -0.69
CA ILE A 116 -2.93 -12.62 -1.20
C ILE A 116 -1.53 -12.34 -1.74
N THR A 117 -1.43 -11.71 -2.91
CA THR A 117 -0.13 -11.33 -3.48
C THR A 117 -0.22 -9.93 -4.08
N MET A 118 0.83 -9.14 -3.92
CA MET A 118 0.98 -7.82 -4.53
C MET A 118 2.34 -7.71 -5.20
N SER A 119 2.40 -7.22 -6.44
CA SER A 119 3.64 -7.13 -7.22
C SER A 119 4.25 -5.72 -7.26
N ASN A 120 5.49 -5.62 -7.73
CA ASN A 120 6.16 -4.34 -8.04
C ASN A 120 6.39 -3.43 -6.81
N ILE A 121 6.65 -4.01 -5.65
CA ILE A 121 6.92 -3.32 -4.40
C ILE A 121 8.44 -3.23 -4.19
N SER A 122 8.94 -2.07 -3.78
CA SER A 122 10.35 -1.94 -3.40
C SER A 122 10.65 -2.79 -2.15
N GLU A 123 11.88 -3.29 -2.00
CA GLU A 123 12.26 -4.15 -0.86
C GLU A 123 12.03 -3.47 0.50
N SER A 124 12.35 -2.18 0.59
CA SER A 124 12.13 -1.38 1.80
C SER A 124 10.65 -1.21 2.13
N ASP A 125 9.82 -0.94 1.12
CA ASP A 125 8.37 -0.77 1.31
C ASP A 125 7.71 -2.10 1.65
N CYS A 126 8.14 -3.20 1.03
CA CYS A 126 7.62 -4.53 1.30
C CYS A 126 7.93 -4.95 2.74
N THR A 127 9.16 -4.72 3.21
CA THR A 127 9.55 -5.01 4.59
C THR A 127 8.69 -4.21 5.57
N ASN A 128 8.48 -2.92 5.31
CA ASN A 128 7.64 -2.07 6.15
C ASN A 128 6.16 -2.55 6.16
N LEU A 129 5.61 -2.83 4.98
CA LEU A 129 4.25 -3.36 4.82
C LEU A 129 4.07 -4.68 5.58
N LYS A 130 5.05 -5.59 5.48
CA LYS A 130 5.05 -6.89 6.18
C LYS A 130 4.92 -6.71 7.69
N GLU A 131 5.75 -5.85 8.30
CA GLU A 131 5.72 -5.61 9.75
C GLU A 131 4.37 -5.02 10.20
N ILE A 132 3.84 -4.05 9.44
CA ILE A 132 2.56 -3.40 9.74
C ILE A 132 1.38 -4.39 9.64
N MET A 133 1.38 -5.25 8.62
CA MET A 133 0.33 -6.24 8.40
C MET A 133 0.42 -7.41 9.37
N GLN A 134 1.62 -7.80 9.79
CA GLN A 134 1.81 -8.83 10.81
C GLN A 134 1.14 -8.43 12.14
N GLN A 135 1.22 -7.15 12.53
CA GLN A 135 0.52 -6.63 13.71
C GLN A 135 -1.01 -6.63 13.56
N ARG A 136 -1.52 -6.69 12.32
CA ARG A 136 -2.95 -6.79 12.00
C ARG A 136 -3.42 -8.24 11.78
N GLY A 137 -2.57 -9.22 12.08
CA GLY A 137 -2.91 -10.64 11.96
C GLY A 137 -2.73 -11.22 10.55
N LEU A 138 -2.10 -10.49 9.62
CA LEU A 138 -1.77 -11.00 8.29
C LEU A 138 -0.26 -11.21 8.16
N SER A 139 0.17 -12.47 8.32
CA SER A 139 1.57 -12.86 8.16
C SER A 139 1.92 -13.06 6.69
N GLY A 140 2.94 -12.35 6.22
CA GLY A 140 3.42 -12.43 4.84
C GLY A 140 4.93 -12.43 4.72
N SER A 141 5.41 -12.59 3.50
CA SER A 141 6.81 -12.54 3.11
C SER A 141 7.00 -11.65 1.89
N CYS A 142 8.24 -11.18 1.72
CA CYS A 142 8.70 -10.42 0.58
C CYS A 142 9.70 -11.27 -0.21
N ASP A 143 9.53 -11.35 -1.52
CA ASP A 143 10.52 -11.96 -2.40
C ASP A 143 11.49 -10.91 -2.97
N SER A 144 12.64 -11.37 -3.48
CA SER A 144 13.64 -10.50 -4.12
C SER A 144 13.19 -9.94 -5.47
N SER A 145 12.02 -10.36 -5.98
CA SER A 145 11.42 -9.87 -7.23
C SER A 145 10.44 -8.72 -6.99
N GLY A 146 10.28 -8.28 -5.74
CA GLY A 146 9.39 -7.17 -5.37
C GLY A 146 7.94 -7.59 -5.22
N ASN A 147 7.66 -8.85 -4.85
CA ASN A 147 6.32 -9.31 -4.53
C ASN A 147 6.15 -9.51 -3.03
N TYR A 148 5.06 -8.97 -2.49
CA TYR A 148 4.55 -9.31 -1.18
C TYR A 148 3.56 -10.48 -1.32
N SER A 149 3.69 -11.50 -0.48
CA SER A 149 2.79 -12.65 -0.46
C SER A 149 2.37 -12.96 0.97
N ALA A 150 1.07 -13.10 1.23
CA ALA A 150 0.55 -13.43 2.55
C ALA A 150 -0.51 -14.53 2.48
N ILE A 151 -0.65 -15.29 3.57
CA ILE A 151 -1.72 -16.27 3.73
C ILE A 151 -2.71 -15.72 4.75
N TYR A 152 -3.94 -15.53 4.29
CA TYR A 152 -5.09 -15.25 5.13
C TYR A 152 -5.72 -16.57 5.57
N SER A 153 -5.98 -16.75 6.87
CA SER A 153 -6.68 -17.92 7.41
C SER A 153 -7.98 -17.50 8.08
N SER A 154 -9.09 -18.15 7.72
CA SER A 154 -10.40 -17.90 8.33
C SER A 154 -10.51 -18.32 9.80
N THR A 155 -9.50 -19.04 10.32
CA THR A 155 -9.41 -19.41 11.73
C THR A 155 -8.67 -18.37 12.57
N SER A 156 -8.16 -17.29 11.95
CA SER A 156 -7.59 -16.15 12.67
C SER A 156 -8.72 -15.15 12.86
N PRO A 157 -9.42 -15.13 14.01
CA PRO A 157 -10.36 -14.06 14.25
C PRO A 157 -9.53 -12.78 14.26
N GLY A 158 -9.89 -11.81 13.42
CA GLY A 158 -9.60 -10.44 13.79
C GLY A 158 -10.15 -10.27 15.20
N THR A 159 -9.27 -10.16 16.19
CA THR A 159 -9.66 -9.62 17.48
C THR A 159 -10.09 -8.20 17.16
N ALA A 160 -11.37 -8.02 16.85
CA ALA A 160 -12.02 -6.76 17.11
C ALA A 160 -11.79 -6.56 18.60
N THR A 161 -10.81 -5.73 18.94
CA THR A 161 -10.79 -5.06 20.23
C THR A 161 -12.09 -4.27 20.28
N ASP A 162 -13.12 -4.94 20.77
CA ASP A 162 -14.33 -4.33 21.26
C ASP A 162 -13.90 -3.50 22.47
N THR A 163 -13.50 -2.25 22.21
CA THR A 163 -13.49 -1.22 23.24
C THR A 163 -14.93 -0.91 23.59
N THR A 164 -15.62 -1.83 24.26
CA THR A 164 -16.66 -1.44 25.20
C THR A 164 -15.96 -0.81 26.39
N ASP A 165 -15.72 0.50 26.30
CA ASP A 165 -15.55 1.36 27.45
C ASP A 165 -16.87 1.33 28.23
N THR A 166 -16.98 0.37 29.16
CA THR A 166 -17.97 0.42 30.23
C THR A 166 -17.48 1.43 31.27
N THR A 167 -17.73 2.71 31.00
CA THR A 167 -17.89 3.70 32.05
C THR A 167 -19.19 3.43 32.79
N GLY A 168 -19.09 2.80 33.97
CA GLY A 168 -20.14 2.65 34.97
C GLY A 168 -19.47 2.20 36.27
N GLY A 169 -19.29 3.05 37.27
CA GLY A 169 -20.37 3.68 38.00
C GLY A 169 -20.72 2.80 39.20
N LYS A 170 -19.91 2.90 40.26
CA LYS A 170 -20.26 2.87 41.69
C LYS A 170 -19.01 3.10 42.54
#